data_AF-A0A7Y0NS69-F1
#
_entry.id   AF-A0A7Y0NS69-F1
#
_cell.length_a   1.000
_cell.length_b   1.000
_cell.length_c   1.000
_cell.angle_alpha   90.00
_cell.angle_beta   90.00
_cell.angle_gamma   90.00
#
_symmetry.space_group_name_H-M   'P 1'
#
loop_
_entity.id
_entity.type
_entity.pdbx_description
1 polymer ?
#
loop_
_entity_poly.entity_id
_entity_poly.type
_entity_poly.pdbx_seq_one_letter_code
_entity_poly.pdbx_strand_id
1 'polypeptide(L)'
;MTAQQRKNQTEIILKENNIPINPYLPLIEEENEAVIRSAADIAKRILILAYLCTSIESDDKEDIITYLKAENLWEYVSIKEKELFNKVLLSEKEAMNLSWRAECINVLLWSINKIDNLGLPIDEASGTINLIPGYMEPSEEFVNGAVIRDTAEILDASDLIYRIHWAIKQARIDNTEIPNINPDVVQEWHQAINWITFYEDRWDDITTDT
;
A
#
# COMPACT_ATOMS: atom_id res chain seq x y z
N MET A 1 14.02 8.73 14.98
CA MET A 1 15.29 8.83 14.21
C MET A 1 15.20 10.07 13.31
N THR A 2 16.29 10.82 13.07
CA THR A 2 16.21 11.97 12.15
C THR A 2 16.08 11.52 10.69
N ALA A 3 15.53 12.36 9.81
CA ALA A 3 15.39 12.05 8.39
C ALA A 3 16.75 11.73 7.72
N GLN A 4 17.82 12.43 8.12
CA GLN A 4 19.17 12.13 7.64
C GLN A 4 19.70 10.79 8.13
N GLN A 5 19.44 10.43 9.40
CA GLN A 5 19.84 9.13 9.93
C GLN A 5 19.10 7.99 9.22
N ARG A 6 17.80 8.19 8.95
CA ARG A 6 16.97 7.26 8.18
C ARG A 6 17.53 7.02 6.79
N LYS A 7 17.79 8.10 6.03
CA LYS A 7 18.47 8.02 4.73
C LYS A 7 19.74 7.20 4.81
N ASN A 8 20.58 7.44 5.81
CA ASN A 8 21.85 6.72 5.94
C ASN A 8 21.64 5.22 6.21
N GLN A 9 20.64 4.84 7.01
CA GLN A 9 20.30 3.44 7.25
C GLN A 9 19.75 2.78 5.99
N THR A 10 18.86 3.45 5.28
CA THR A 10 18.34 2.97 3.99
C THR A 10 19.47 2.76 2.99
N GLU A 11 20.40 3.70 2.84
CA GLU A 11 21.54 3.56 1.92
C GLU A 11 22.45 2.37 2.26
N ILE A 12 22.52 1.94 3.51
CA ILE A 12 23.18 0.69 3.90
C ILE A 12 22.42 -0.51 3.33
N ILE A 13 21.10 -0.57 3.54
CA ILE A 13 20.23 -1.65 3.02
C ILE A 13 20.33 -1.72 1.48
N LEU A 14 20.25 -0.57 0.79
CA LEU A 14 20.36 -0.52 -0.67
C LEU A 14 21.71 -1.08 -1.14
N LYS A 15 22.80 -0.69 -0.48
CA LYS A 15 24.15 -1.17 -0.81
C LYS A 15 24.30 -2.68 -0.60
N GLU A 16 23.77 -3.21 0.51
CA GLU A 16 23.81 -4.65 0.81
C GLU A 16 23.05 -5.49 -0.23
N ASN A 17 22.01 -4.90 -0.83
CA ASN A 17 21.18 -5.54 -1.85
C ASN A 17 21.56 -5.17 -3.30
N ASN A 18 22.69 -4.49 -3.50
CA ASN A 18 23.17 -4.03 -4.82
C ASN A 18 22.17 -3.13 -5.58
N ILE A 19 21.38 -2.34 -4.84
CA ILE A 19 20.44 -1.37 -5.39
C ILE A 19 21.16 -0.04 -5.59
N PRO A 20 21.08 0.60 -6.78
CA PRO A 20 21.69 1.91 -7.03
C PRO A 20 21.23 2.99 -6.05
N ILE A 21 22.17 3.83 -5.62
CA ILE A 21 21.92 4.90 -4.64
C ILE A 21 22.00 6.26 -5.34
N ASN A 22 20.96 7.09 -5.17
CA ASN A 22 21.00 8.51 -5.48
C ASN A 22 21.26 9.32 -4.19
N PRO A 23 22.48 9.87 -3.99
CA PRO A 23 22.79 10.64 -2.80
C PRO A 23 22.06 12.00 -2.75
N TYR A 24 21.51 12.45 -3.88
CA TYR A 24 20.83 13.75 -4.02
C TYR A 24 19.31 13.66 -3.94
N LEU A 25 18.77 12.45 -3.74
CA LEU A 25 17.33 12.29 -3.55
C LEU A 25 16.91 13.04 -2.26
N PRO A 26 15.85 13.89 -2.31
CA PRO A 26 15.36 14.62 -1.15
C PRO A 26 15.15 13.73 0.08
N LEU A 27 15.25 14.34 1.26
CA LEU A 27 14.84 13.69 2.50
C LEU A 27 13.30 13.69 2.57
N ILE A 28 12.73 12.62 3.11
CA ILE A 28 11.34 12.64 3.58
C ILE A 28 11.24 13.42 4.90
N GLU A 29 10.03 13.62 5.41
CA GLU A 29 9.77 14.42 6.60
C GLU A 29 10.47 13.88 7.87
N GLU A 30 10.70 14.78 8.81
CA GLU A 30 11.12 14.41 10.16
C GLU A 30 9.99 13.73 10.93
N GLU A 31 10.33 12.88 11.89
CA GLU A 31 9.35 12.09 12.64
C GLU A 31 8.33 12.94 13.41
N ASN A 32 8.74 14.12 13.87
CA ASN A 32 7.87 15.07 14.56
C ASN A 32 7.00 15.94 13.63
N GLU A 33 7.25 15.89 12.33
CA GLU A 33 6.48 16.59 11.29
C GLU A 33 5.52 15.64 10.57
N ALA A 34 5.81 14.33 10.61
CA ALA A 34 5.01 13.31 9.97
C ALA A 34 3.60 13.20 10.58
N VAL A 35 2.62 13.06 9.69
CA VAL A 35 1.23 12.74 10.07
C VAL A 35 0.92 11.36 9.50
N ILE A 36 0.49 10.45 10.37
CA ILE A 36 0.13 9.08 9.98
C ILE A 36 -1.38 8.90 10.08
N ARG A 37 -1.97 8.21 9.11
CA ARG A 37 -3.39 7.84 9.15
C ARG A 37 -3.72 7.00 10.38
N SER A 38 -4.94 7.15 10.86
CA SER A 38 -5.41 6.38 12.01
C SER A 38 -5.47 4.89 11.67
N ALA A 39 -5.28 4.03 12.67
CA ALA A 39 -5.38 2.58 12.49
C ALA A 39 -6.77 2.18 11.94
N ALA A 40 -7.83 2.87 12.38
CA ALA A 40 -9.18 2.65 11.90
C ALA A 40 -9.34 3.00 10.42
N ASP A 41 -8.77 4.11 9.93
CA ASP A 41 -8.86 4.48 8.52
C ASP A 41 -8.09 3.51 7.62
N ILE A 42 -6.92 3.05 8.08
CA ILE A 42 -6.14 2.01 7.41
C ILE A 42 -6.93 0.69 7.36
N ALA A 43 -7.55 0.27 8.45
CA ALA A 43 -8.39 -0.92 8.50
C ALA A 43 -9.57 -0.84 7.53
N LYS A 44 -10.28 0.29 7.47
CA LYS A 44 -11.36 0.51 6.49
C LYS A 44 -10.85 0.42 5.06
N ARG A 45 -9.69 1.01 4.75
CA ARG A 45 -9.07 0.95 3.41
C ARG A 45 -8.72 -0.49 3.02
N ILE A 46 -8.18 -1.28 3.96
CA ILE A 46 -7.90 -2.71 3.75
C ILE A 46 -9.17 -3.44 3.31
N LEU A 47 -10.28 -3.27 4.06
CA LEU A 47 -11.54 -3.92 3.74
C LEU A 47 -12.06 -3.50 2.37
N ILE A 48 -12.05 -2.21 2.05
CA ILE A 48 -12.52 -1.70 0.76
C ILE A 48 -11.73 -2.30 -0.39
N LEU A 49 -10.40 -2.32 -0.31
CA LEU A 49 -9.56 -2.90 -1.34
C LEU A 49 -9.77 -4.41 -1.46
N ALA A 50 -9.90 -5.12 -0.34
CA ALA A 50 -10.14 -6.57 -0.34
C ALA A 50 -11.45 -6.93 -1.05
N TYR A 51 -12.55 -6.25 -0.70
CA TYR A 51 -13.84 -6.44 -1.36
C TYR A 51 -13.83 -6.05 -2.83
N LEU A 52 -13.08 -5.01 -3.18
CA LEU A 52 -12.92 -4.63 -4.57
C LEU A 52 -12.18 -5.73 -5.36
N CYS A 53 -11.10 -6.30 -4.82
CA CYS A 53 -10.42 -7.45 -5.43
C CYS A 53 -11.35 -8.66 -5.60
N THR A 54 -12.15 -9.00 -4.58
CA THR A 54 -13.13 -10.10 -4.68
C THR A 54 -14.19 -9.84 -5.76
N SER A 55 -14.54 -8.57 -6.01
CA SER A 55 -15.52 -8.20 -7.05
C SER A 55 -15.03 -8.44 -8.50
N ILE A 56 -13.74 -8.75 -8.71
CA ILE A 56 -13.22 -9.15 -10.03
C ILE A 56 -13.85 -10.47 -10.47
N GLU A 57 -13.93 -11.43 -9.55
CA GLU A 57 -14.29 -12.83 -9.82
C GLU A 57 -15.73 -13.17 -9.43
N SER A 58 -16.39 -12.29 -8.69
CA SER A 58 -17.74 -12.50 -8.16
C SER A 58 -18.82 -11.78 -8.98
N ASP A 59 -19.92 -12.48 -9.23
CA ASP A 59 -21.15 -11.90 -9.77
C ASP A 59 -21.97 -11.13 -8.70
N ASP A 60 -21.56 -11.17 -7.42
CA ASP A 60 -22.31 -10.65 -6.27
C ASP A 60 -21.99 -9.18 -5.93
N LYS A 61 -21.68 -8.36 -6.95
CA LYS A 61 -21.26 -6.95 -6.76
C LYS A 61 -22.30 -6.13 -5.98
N GLU A 62 -23.59 -6.37 -6.21
CA GLU A 62 -24.67 -5.68 -5.50
C GLU A 62 -24.68 -6.02 -4.00
N ASP A 63 -24.41 -7.28 -3.65
CA ASP A 63 -24.34 -7.72 -2.26
C ASP A 63 -23.10 -7.13 -1.56
N ILE A 64 -21.96 -7.08 -2.24
CA ILE A 64 -20.75 -6.41 -1.74
C ILE A 64 -21.02 -4.93 -1.45
N ILE A 65 -21.64 -4.20 -2.38
CA ILE A 65 -21.99 -2.78 -2.18
C ILE A 65 -22.97 -2.62 -1.02
N THR A 66 -23.94 -3.52 -0.89
CA THR A 66 -24.92 -3.51 0.20
C THR A 66 -24.24 -3.72 1.56
N TYR A 67 -23.33 -4.70 1.64
CA TYR A 67 -22.51 -4.94 2.82
C TYR A 67 -21.66 -3.71 3.17
N LEU A 68 -20.91 -3.13 2.21
CA LEU A 68 -20.08 -1.95 2.46
C LEU A 68 -20.90 -0.75 2.95
N LYS A 69 -22.16 -0.61 2.52
CA LYS A 69 -23.06 0.43 3.04
C LYS A 69 -23.55 0.12 4.47
N ALA A 70 -23.91 -1.14 4.75
CA ALA A 70 -24.35 -1.56 6.08
C ALA A 70 -23.26 -1.38 7.13
N GLU A 71 -22.00 -1.61 6.75
CA GLU A 71 -20.82 -1.45 7.60
C GLU A 71 -20.26 0.00 7.63
N ASN A 72 -20.95 0.97 7.01
CA ASN A 72 -20.50 2.37 6.90
C ASN A 72 -19.11 2.54 6.23
N LEU A 73 -18.72 1.62 5.36
CA LEU A 73 -17.46 1.68 4.59
C LEU A 73 -17.62 2.41 3.26
N TRP A 74 -18.83 2.41 2.68
CA TRP A 74 -19.10 2.94 1.34
C TRP A 74 -18.75 4.43 1.16
N GLU A 75 -18.82 5.22 2.24
CA GLU A 75 -18.45 6.63 2.21
C GLU A 75 -16.94 6.86 1.98
N TYR A 76 -16.11 5.90 2.39
CA TYR A 76 -14.65 5.93 2.24
C TYR A 76 -14.17 5.33 0.91
N VAL A 77 -15.05 4.69 0.15
CA VAL A 77 -14.73 4.17 -1.18
C VAL A 77 -14.47 5.34 -2.13
N SER A 78 -13.34 5.28 -2.83
CA SER A 78 -12.88 6.33 -3.73
C SER A 78 -13.79 6.46 -4.95
N ILE A 79 -13.60 7.52 -5.73
CA ILE A 79 -14.44 7.75 -6.92
C ILE A 79 -14.13 6.67 -7.96
N LYS A 80 -12.85 6.39 -8.22
CA LYS A 80 -12.44 5.35 -9.17
C LYS A 80 -12.86 3.95 -8.69
N GLU A 81 -12.78 3.67 -7.39
CA GLU A 81 -13.25 2.40 -6.82
C GLU A 81 -14.77 2.24 -6.98
N LYS A 82 -15.56 3.30 -6.76
CA LYS A 82 -17.02 3.29 -7.02
C LYS A 82 -17.33 3.01 -8.48
N GLU A 83 -16.57 3.57 -9.42
CA GLU A 83 -16.74 3.28 -10.84
C GLU A 83 -16.48 1.80 -11.14
N LEU A 84 -15.42 1.22 -10.56
CA LEU A 84 -15.09 -0.19 -10.72
C LEU A 84 -16.17 -1.12 -10.14
N PHE A 85 -16.67 -0.83 -8.92
CA PHE A 85 -17.75 -1.60 -8.30
C PHE A 85 -19.04 -1.61 -9.14
N ASN A 86 -19.37 -0.49 -9.79
CA ASN A 86 -20.58 -0.37 -10.60
C ASN A 86 -20.40 -0.83 -12.06
N LYS A 87 -19.20 -1.26 -12.45
CA LYS A 87 -18.92 -1.69 -13.81
C LYS A 87 -19.40 -3.13 -14.02
N VAL A 88 -20.22 -3.34 -15.05
CA VAL A 88 -20.73 -4.68 -15.40
C VAL A 88 -19.58 -5.64 -15.71
N LEU A 89 -18.65 -5.22 -16.57
CA LEU A 89 -17.47 -6.01 -16.96
C LEU A 89 -16.20 -5.16 -16.86
N LEU A 90 -15.19 -5.71 -16.18
CA LEU A 90 -13.83 -5.15 -16.17
C LEU A 90 -13.10 -5.54 -17.45
N SER A 91 -12.28 -4.65 -17.98
CA SER A 91 -11.28 -5.01 -18.98
C SER A 91 -10.16 -5.83 -18.34
N GLU A 92 -9.43 -6.62 -19.14
CA GLU A 92 -8.27 -7.39 -18.67
C GLU A 92 -7.25 -6.50 -17.95
N LYS A 93 -7.01 -5.29 -18.46
CA LYS A 93 -6.11 -4.33 -17.83
C LYS A 93 -6.61 -3.84 -16.48
N GLU A 94 -7.91 -3.58 -16.34
CA GLU A 94 -8.49 -3.16 -15.06
C GLU A 94 -8.47 -4.29 -14.04
N ALA A 95 -8.80 -5.51 -14.46
CA ALA A 95 -8.73 -6.70 -13.60
C ALA A 95 -7.28 -6.94 -13.12
N MET A 96 -6.31 -6.85 -14.02
CA MET A 96 -4.89 -6.97 -13.70
C MET A 96 -4.43 -5.86 -12.73
N ASN A 97 -4.75 -4.59 -13.02
CA ASN A 97 -4.41 -3.50 -12.11
C ASN A 97 -5.06 -3.66 -10.72
N LEU A 98 -6.24 -4.25 -10.67
CA LEU A 98 -6.95 -4.48 -9.42
C LEU A 98 -6.36 -5.66 -8.63
N SER A 99 -5.89 -6.73 -9.29
CA SER A 99 -5.22 -7.83 -8.58
C SER A 99 -3.95 -7.37 -7.86
N TRP A 100 -3.25 -6.37 -8.42
CA TRP A 100 -2.09 -5.74 -7.78
C TRP A 100 -2.42 -5.00 -6.47
N ARG A 101 -3.70 -4.67 -6.18
CA ARG A 101 -4.09 -4.10 -4.88
C ARG A 101 -3.87 -5.02 -3.70
N ALA A 102 -3.65 -6.32 -3.94
CA ALA A 102 -3.16 -7.23 -2.91
C ALA A 102 -1.85 -6.75 -2.26
N GLU A 103 -0.97 -6.11 -3.05
CA GLU A 103 0.29 -5.54 -2.56
C GLU A 103 0.07 -4.29 -1.69
N CYS A 104 -0.89 -3.44 -2.06
CA CYS A 104 -1.29 -2.34 -1.18
C CYS A 104 -1.84 -2.86 0.15
N ILE A 105 -2.70 -3.89 0.10
CA ILE A 105 -3.26 -4.52 1.31
C ILE A 105 -2.14 -5.09 2.19
N ASN A 106 -1.08 -5.67 1.61
CA ASN A 106 0.07 -6.18 2.34
C ASN A 106 0.76 -5.09 3.17
N VAL A 107 1.07 -3.93 2.56
CA VAL A 107 1.67 -2.78 3.27
C VAL A 107 0.72 -2.21 4.33
N LEU A 108 -0.58 -2.12 4.02
CA LEU A 108 -1.58 -1.63 4.97
C LEU A 108 -1.72 -2.56 6.19
N LEU A 109 -1.72 -3.88 5.98
CA LEU A 109 -1.75 -4.88 7.06
C LEU A 109 -0.48 -4.82 7.91
N TRP A 110 0.68 -4.67 7.28
CA TRP A 110 1.94 -4.46 7.99
C TRP A 110 1.93 -3.20 8.86
N SER A 111 1.34 -2.11 8.36
CA SER A 111 1.28 -0.84 9.11
C SER A 111 0.31 -0.88 10.29
N ILE A 112 -0.61 -1.86 10.37
CA ILE A 112 -1.46 -2.13 11.54
C ILE A 112 -1.06 -3.39 12.33
N ASN A 113 0.22 -3.76 12.27
CA ASN A 113 0.82 -4.89 13.01
C ASN A 113 0.14 -6.26 12.77
N LYS A 114 -0.51 -6.45 11.61
CA LYS A 114 -1.02 -7.77 11.20
C LYS A 114 0.04 -8.60 10.49
N ILE A 115 1.09 -7.95 9.99
CA ILE A 115 2.27 -8.57 9.39
C ILE A 115 3.49 -8.03 10.13
N ASP A 116 4.33 -8.94 10.63
CA ASP A 116 5.48 -8.58 11.47
C ASP A 116 6.57 -7.87 10.68
N ASN A 117 6.91 -8.40 9.50
CA ASN A 117 8.00 -7.90 8.66
C ASN A 117 7.54 -7.75 7.22
N LEU A 118 7.71 -6.56 6.66
CA LEU A 118 7.39 -6.26 5.26
C LEU A 118 8.48 -6.76 4.30
N GLY A 119 9.75 -6.73 4.73
CA GLY A 119 10.89 -7.14 3.91
C GLY A 119 11.18 -6.20 2.74
N LEU A 120 11.78 -6.76 1.68
CA LEU A 120 11.99 -6.07 0.41
C LEU A 120 10.89 -6.47 -0.59
N PRO A 121 10.56 -5.60 -1.55
CA PRO A 121 9.54 -5.87 -2.57
C PRO A 121 10.07 -6.84 -3.64
N ILE A 122 10.24 -8.10 -3.25
CA ILE A 122 10.80 -9.18 -4.09
C ILE A 122 9.68 -10.08 -4.59
N ASP A 123 8.95 -10.66 -3.64
CA ASP A 123 7.88 -11.63 -3.88
C ASP A 123 6.51 -10.94 -3.80
N GLU A 124 5.56 -11.46 -4.58
CA GLU A 124 4.17 -11.05 -4.48
C GLU A 124 3.57 -11.47 -3.12
N ALA A 125 2.70 -10.62 -2.59
CA ALA A 125 1.98 -10.84 -1.35
C ALA A 125 1.13 -12.11 -1.42
N SER A 126 1.19 -12.90 -0.36
CA SER A 126 0.40 -14.12 -0.22
C SER A 126 -0.22 -14.22 1.16
N GLY A 127 -1.39 -14.83 1.25
CA GLY A 127 -2.07 -15.09 2.53
C GLY A 127 -2.68 -13.86 3.22
N THR A 128 -2.68 -12.68 2.60
CA THR A 128 -3.29 -11.45 3.15
C THR A 128 -4.78 -11.62 3.49
N ILE A 129 -5.50 -12.43 2.71
CA ILE A 129 -6.91 -12.76 2.94
C ILE A 129 -7.17 -13.43 4.30
N ASN A 130 -6.20 -14.16 4.85
CA ASN A 130 -6.35 -14.84 6.14
C ASN A 130 -6.18 -13.89 7.34
N LEU A 131 -5.80 -12.63 7.09
CA LEU A 131 -5.53 -11.62 8.10
C LEU A 131 -6.64 -10.59 8.25
N ILE A 132 -7.70 -10.70 7.45
CA ILE A 132 -8.89 -9.85 7.46
C ILE A 132 -10.14 -10.67 7.84
N PRO A 133 -11.26 -10.03 8.23
CA PRO A 133 -12.51 -10.73 8.50
C PRO A 133 -12.97 -11.58 7.31
N GLY A 134 -13.72 -12.63 7.61
CA GLY A 134 -14.33 -13.48 6.59
C GLY A 134 -15.30 -12.70 5.70
N TYR A 135 -15.60 -13.28 4.53
CA TYR A 135 -16.51 -12.65 3.58
C TYR A 135 -17.88 -12.35 4.20
N MET A 136 -18.23 -11.07 4.23
CA MET A 136 -19.46 -10.50 4.80
C MET A 136 -19.59 -10.63 6.34
N GLU A 137 -18.49 -10.89 7.04
CA GLU A 137 -18.47 -10.81 8.50
C GLU A 137 -18.47 -9.34 8.97
N PRO A 138 -19.00 -9.03 10.18
CA PRO A 138 -18.96 -7.67 10.72
C PRO A 138 -17.55 -7.09 10.77
N SER A 139 -17.40 -5.84 10.32
CA SER A 139 -16.11 -5.15 10.23
C SER A 139 -15.66 -4.49 11.54
N GLU A 140 -16.60 -4.30 12.48
CA GLU A 140 -16.42 -3.49 13.69
C GLU A 140 -15.20 -3.94 14.52
N GLU A 141 -15.08 -5.25 14.80
CA GLU A 141 -13.98 -5.78 15.60
C GLU A 141 -12.61 -5.57 14.92
N PHE A 142 -12.55 -5.69 13.60
CA PHE A 142 -11.32 -5.49 12.85
C PHE A 142 -10.90 -4.02 12.83
N VAL A 143 -11.85 -3.11 12.58
CA VAL A 143 -11.57 -1.67 12.53
C VAL A 143 -11.22 -1.13 13.91
N ASN A 144 -11.99 -1.49 14.94
CA ASN A 144 -11.77 -1.00 16.31
C ASN A 144 -10.57 -1.68 17.00
N GLY A 145 -10.21 -2.90 16.59
CA GLY A 145 -9.08 -3.66 17.11
C GLY A 145 -7.76 -3.37 16.39
N ALA A 146 -7.73 -2.52 15.36
CA ALA A 146 -6.52 -2.21 14.63
C ALA A 146 -5.53 -1.37 15.48
N VAL A 147 -4.25 -1.74 15.44
CA VAL A 147 -3.19 -1.05 16.19
C VAL A 147 -2.11 -0.63 15.22
N ILE A 148 -1.92 0.68 15.06
CA ILE A 148 -0.91 1.25 14.16
C ILE A 148 0.51 0.88 14.64
N ARG A 149 1.39 0.61 13.68
CA ARG A 149 2.83 0.46 13.86
C ARG A 149 3.48 1.80 14.21
N ASP A 150 4.64 1.76 14.87
CA ASP A 150 5.34 2.97 15.26
C ASP A 150 5.65 3.86 14.04
N THR A 151 5.45 5.18 14.21
CA THR A 151 5.69 6.17 13.15
C THR A 151 7.11 6.09 12.60
N ALA A 152 8.11 5.85 13.46
CA ALA A 152 9.49 5.67 13.03
C ALA A 152 9.63 4.52 12.02
N GLU A 153 9.05 3.35 12.30
CA GLU A 153 9.12 2.19 11.40
C GLU A 153 8.40 2.45 10.08
N ILE A 154 7.24 3.12 10.11
CA ILE A 154 6.47 3.50 8.90
C ILE A 154 7.31 4.43 8.03
N LEU A 155 7.96 5.44 8.63
CA LEU A 155 8.81 6.36 7.88
C LEU A 155 10.06 5.67 7.34
N ASP A 156 10.65 4.72 8.08
CA ASP A 156 11.80 3.94 7.63
C ASP A 156 11.45 3.10 6.39
N ALA A 157 10.28 2.46 6.38
CA ALA A 157 9.75 1.80 5.18
C ALA A 157 9.44 2.79 4.05
N SER A 158 8.94 3.98 4.37
CA SER A 158 8.66 5.04 3.40
C SER A 158 9.93 5.52 2.67
N ASP A 159 11.02 5.81 3.40
CA ASP A 159 12.29 6.23 2.78
C ASP A 159 12.92 5.07 1.98
N LEU A 160 12.80 3.83 2.47
CA LEU A 160 13.25 2.64 1.75
C LEU A 160 12.55 2.49 0.41
N ILE A 161 11.22 2.45 0.39
CA ILE A 161 10.49 2.23 -0.87
C ILE A 161 10.61 3.43 -1.81
N TYR A 162 10.67 4.67 -1.29
CA TYR A 162 10.93 5.88 -2.07
C TYR A 162 12.24 5.78 -2.87
N ARG A 163 13.33 5.36 -2.19
CA ARG A 163 14.65 5.21 -2.82
C ARG A 163 14.73 4.00 -3.75
N ILE A 164 14.11 2.88 -3.41
CA ILE A 164 14.02 1.71 -4.30
C ILE A 164 13.26 2.08 -5.57
N HIS A 165 12.14 2.78 -5.45
CA HIS A 165 11.33 3.17 -6.60
C HIS A 165 12.10 4.13 -7.52
N TRP A 166 12.85 5.10 -6.98
CA TRP A 166 13.78 5.88 -7.78
C TRP A 166 14.75 4.99 -8.58
N ALA A 167 15.40 4.03 -7.91
CA ALA A 167 16.39 3.16 -8.54
C ALA A 167 15.78 2.33 -9.67
N ILE A 168 14.56 1.82 -9.48
CA ILE A 168 13.81 1.07 -10.50
C ILE A 168 13.50 1.94 -11.72
N LYS A 169 13.06 3.19 -11.53
CA LYS A 169 12.83 4.12 -12.65
C LYS A 169 14.14 4.45 -13.38
N GLN A 170 15.22 4.66 -12.64
CA GLN A 170 16.53 4.94 -13.24
C GLN A 170 17.04 3.75 -14.05
N ALA A 171 16.96 2.53 -13.51
CA ALA A 171 17.35 1.31 -14.22
C ALA A 171 16.59 1.16 -15.54
N ARG A 172 15.29 1.46 -15.55
CA ARG A 172 14.46 1.46 -16.76
C ARG A 172 14.94 2.47 -17.81
N ILE A 173 15.32 3.68 -17.40
CA ILE A 173 15.88 4.71 -18.30
C ILE A 173 17.19 4.22 -18.91
N ASP A 174 18.02 3.57 -18.11
CA ASP A 174 19.33 3.07 -18.51
C ASP A 174 19.25 1.74 -19.28
N ASN A 175 18.05 1.19 -19.49
CA ASN A 175 17.81 -0.15 -20.06
C ASN A 175 18.56 -1.26 -19.31
N THR A 176 18.53 -1.17 -17.98
CA THR A 176 19.08 -2.15 -17.05
C THR A 176 17.98 -2.64 -16.10
N GLU A 177 18.29 -3.68 -15.33
CA GLU A 177 17.37 -4.25 -14.34
C GLU A 177 18.05 -4.27 -12.97
N ILE A 178 17.24 -4.17 -11.91
CA ILE A 178 17.68 -4.38 -10.53
C ILE A 178 17.29 -5.81 -10.17
N PRO A 179 18.24 -6.75 -10.05
CA PRO A 179 17.92 -8.13 -9.72
C PRO A 179 17.21 -8.23 -8.37
N ASN A 180 16.30 -9.19 -8.24
CA ASN A 180 15.60 -9.51 -7.00
C ASN A 180 14.78 -8.34 -6.40
N ILE A 181 14.28 -7.44 -7.25
CA ILE A 181 13.27 -6.45 -6.88
C ILE A 181 12.18 -6.51 -7.95
N ASN A 182 10.93 -6.62 -7.53
CA ASN A 182 9.78 -6.64 -8.42
C ASN A 182 9.24 -5.20 -8.62
N PRO A 183 9.36 -4.61 -9.83
CA PRO A 183 8.90 -3.25 -10.10
C PRO A 183 7.40 -3.04 -9.85
N ASP A 184 6.58 -4.06 -10.11
CA ASP A 184 5.12 -3.96 -9.97
C ASP A 184 4.73 -3.94 -8.48
N VAL A 185 5.41 -4.74 -7.64
CA VAL A 185 5.27 -4.69 -6.17
C VAL A 185 5.73 -3.34 -5.63
N VAL A 186 6.86 -2.81 -6.12
CA VAL A 186 7.38 -1.50 -5.71
C VAL A 186 6.37 -0.37 -5.96
N GLN A 187 5.67 -0.40 -7.09
CA GLN A 187 4.67 0.60 -7.44
C GLN A 187 3.53 0.63 -6.42
N GLU A 188 2.98 -0.53 -6.08
CA GLU A 188 1.85 -0.66 -5.16
C GLU A 188 2.23 -0.38 -3.71
N TRP A 189 3.43 -0.81 -3.30
CA TRP A 189 3.94 -0.53 -1.96
C TRP A 189 4.19 0.97 -1.74
N HIS A 190 4.76 1.65 -2.74
CA HIS A 190 5.01 3.08 -2.67
C HIS A 190 3.68 3.86 -2.62
N GLN A 191 2.67 3.46 -3.41
CA GLN A 191 1.35 4.08 -3.32
C GLN A 191 0.73 3.89 -1.92
N ALA A 192 0.76 2.67 -1.38
CA ALA A 192 0.18 2.38 -0.07
C ALA A 192 0.86 3.16 1.06
N ILE A 193 2.20 3.23 1.08
CA ILE A 193 2.92 3.96 2.13
C ILE A 193 2.68 5.48 2.03
N ASN A 194 2.65 6.04 0.81
CA ASN A 194 2.36 7.47 0.61
C ASN A 194 0.95 7.82 1.09
N TRP A 195 -0.01 6.89 0.90
CA TRP A 195 -1.32 7.05 1.50
C TRP A 195 -1.30 6.98 3.02
N ILE A 196 -0.54 6.06 3.62
CA ILE A 196 -0.41 5.98 5.08
C ILE A 196 0.16 7.27 5.68
N THR A 197 1.14 7.89 5.02
CA THR A 197 1.90 9.07 5.48
C THR A 197 1.28 10.43 5.10
N PHE A 198 0.04 10.47 4.63
CA PHE A 198 -0.62 11.74 4.23
C PHE A 198 0.10 12.51 3.13
N TYR A 199 0.75 11.82 2.19
CA TYR A 199 1.26 12.44 0.98
C TYR A 199 0.17 13.22 0.23
N GLU A 200 -1.00 12.60 0.09
CA GLU A 200 -2.24 13.22 -0.38
C GLU A 200 -3.43 12.72 0.45
N ASP A 201 -4.56 13.43 0.40
CA ASP A 201 -5.75 13.07 1.20
C ASP A 201 -6.50 11.86 0.61
N ARG A 202 -6.73 11.89 -0.71
CA ARG A 202 -7.58 10.91 -1.40
C ARG A 202 -6.74 9.77 -1.97
N TRP A 203 -7.25 8.56 -1.82
CA TRP A 203 -6.64 7.35 -2.39
C TRP A 203 -6.36 7.46 -3.90
N ASP A 204 -7.26 8.08 -4.64
CA ASP A 204 -7.18 8.22 -6.10
C ASP A 204 -6.12 9.23 -6.58
N ASP A 205 -5.65 10.10 -5.67
CA ASP A 205 -4.76 11.22 -5.94
C ASP A 205 -3.31 10.93 -5.54
N ILE A 206 -3.05 9.80 -4.85
CA ILE A 206 -1.71 9.40 -4.45
C ILE A 206 -0.84 9.16 -5.69
N THR A 207 0.30 9.85 -5.74
CA THR A 207 1.36 9.61 -6.72
C THR A 207 2.57 8.94 -6.08
N THR A 208 3.47 8.46 -6.91
CA THR A 208 4.74 7.80 -6.51
C THR A 208 5.91 8.50 -7.19
N ASP A 209 5.94 9.84 -7.09
CA ASP A 209 6.96 10.68 -7.69
C ASP A 209 8.31 10.47 -7.00
N THR A 210 9.38 10.39 -7.80
CA THR A 210 10.76 10.07 -7.38
C THR A 210 11.76 10.68 -8.32
#